data_AF-A0A3M8R4Y4-F1
#
_entry.id   AF-A0A3M8R4Y4-F1
#
_cell.length_a   1.000
_cell.length_b   1.000
_cell.length_c   1.000
_cell.angle_alpha   90.00
_cell.angle_beta   90.00
_cell.angle_gamma   90.00
#
_symmetry.space_group_name_H-M   'P 1'
#
loop_
_entity.id
_entity.type
_entity.pdbx_description
1 polymer ?
#
loop_
_entity_poly.entity_id
_entity_poly.type
_entity_poly.pdbx_seq_one_letter_code
_entity_poly.pdbx_strand_id
1 'polypeptide(L)'
;MASIHLAKDSFNRQRDISPILYLSGGYSYSELFTDAGLARLDGDFLRYLGERDAGLGDGLLAYRLGTEVLDGQSRSALLLG
;
A
#
# COMPACT_ATOMS: atom_id res chain seq x y z
N MET A 1 30.01 12.40 -54.59
CA MET A 1 28.83 13.14 -54.05
C MET A 1 28.05 12.20 -53.16
N ALA A 2 27.66 12.70 -51.98
CA ALA A 2 27.07 11.98 -50.86
C ALA A 2 25.55 11.75 -51.03
N SER A 3 25.01 10.78 -50.28
CA SER A 3 23.91 11.03 -49.31
C SER A 3 23.61 9.76 -48.51
N ILE A 4 23.98 9.78 -47.23
CA ILE A 4 23.43 8.89 -46.19
C ILE A 4 22.11 9.53 -45.76
N HIS A 5 20.98 8.86 -46.02
CA HIS A 5 19.67 9.35 -45.60
C HIS A 5 19.50 9.05 -44.11
N LEU A 6 19.74 10.07 -43.29
CA LEU A 6 19.52 10.04 -41.85
C LEU A 6 18.00 10.07 -41.60
N ALA A 7 17.37 8.91 -41.41
CA ALA A 7 16.03 8.86 -40.85
C ALA A 7 16.12 9.26 -39.36
N LYS A 8 15.80 10.52 -39.06
CA LYS A 8 15.78 11.10 -37.71
C LYS A 8 14.61 10.65 -36.83
N ASP A 9 13.83 9.65 -37.25
CA ASP A 9 12.56 9.28 -36.61
C ASP A 9 12.55 7.84 -36.09
N SER A 10 13.59 7.43 -35.36
CA SER A 10 13.54 6.17 -34.58
C SER A 10 13.90 6.37 -33.11
N PHE A 11 13.83 7.62 -32.64
CA PHE A 11 13.72 7.87 -31.22
C PHE A 11 12.27 7.64 -30.78
N ASN A 12 12.08 6.73 -29.85
CA ASN A 12 10.89 6.54 -29.02
C ASN A 12 9.85 5.48 -29.44
N ARG A 13 9.99 4.28 -28.87
CA ARG A 13 8.91 3.59 -28.12
C ARG A 13 9.48 2.37 -27.38
N GLN A 14 10.51 2.56 -26.56
CA GLN A 14 10.63 1.70 -25.40
C GLN A 14 9.46 2.10 -24.50
N ARG A 15 8.38 1.32 -24.57
CA ARG A 15 7.34 1.40 -23.54
C ARG A 15 8.08 1.24 -22.23
N ASP A 16 7.94 2.23 -21.36
CA ASP A 16 8.34 2.17 -19.98
C ASP A 16 7.46 1.10 -19.32
N ILE A 17 7.79 -0.17 -19.55
CA ILE A 17 7.28 -1.30 -18.78
C ILE A 17 8.13 -1.37 -17.52
N SER A 18 8.05 -0.31 -16.72
CA SER A 18 8.35 -0.41 -15.30
C SER A 18 7.49 -1.55 -14.77
N PRO A 19 8.07 -2.67 -14.29
CA PRO A 19 7.28 -3.78 -13.79
C PRO A 19 6.45 -3.26 -12.63
N ILE A 20 5.12 -3.31 -12.78
CA ILE A 20 4.22 -3.06 -11.67
C ILE A 20 4.45 -4.22 -10.70
N LEU A 21 5.15 -3.93 -9.61
CA LEU A 21 5.37 -4.89 -8.54
C LEU A 21 4.05 -5.02 -7.77
N TYR A 22 3.43 -6.19 -7.85
CA TYR A 22 2.25 -6.51 -7.07
C TYR A 22 2.67 -7.20 -5.77
N LEU A 23 2.12 -6.72 -4.67
CA LEU A 23 2.26 -7.30 -3.35
C LEU A 23 1.14 -8.31 -3.11
N SER A 24 1.39 -9.25 -2.21
CA SER A 24 0.34 -10.12 -1.66
C SER A 24 -0.81 -9.25 -1.13
N GLY A 25 -2.05 -9.61 -1.46
CA GLY A 25 -3.25 -8.81 -1.13
C GLY A 25 -3.76 -7.91 -2.26
N GLY A 26 -3.16 -7.98 -3.46
CA GLY A 26 -3.68 -7.27 -4.64
C GLY A 26 -3.42 -5.76 -4.60
N TYR A 27 -2.31 -5.37 -3.99
CA TYR A 27 -1.78 -4.00 -4.00
C TYR A 27 -0.67 -3.91 -5.05
N SER A 28 -0.65 -2.84 -5.81
CA SER A 28 0.55 -2.40 -6.53
C SER A 28 1.49 -1.67 -5.56
N TYR A 29 2.79 -1.79 -5.78
CA TYR A 29 3.79 -1.13 -4.93
C TYR A 29 3.63 0.40 -4.90
N SER A 30 3.19 1.00 -6.01
CA SER A 30 2.88 2.43 -6.10
C SER A 30 1.74 2.87 -5.18
N GLU A 31 0.76 2.02 -4.89
CA GLU A 31 -0.35 2.37 -3.99
C GLU A 31 0.12 2.64 -2.56
N LEU A 32 1.23 2.02 -2.11
CA LEU A 32 1.79 2.25 -0.77
C LEU A 32 2.29 3.68 -0.54
N PHE A 33 2.43 4.48 -1.60
CA PHE A 33 2.89 5.87 -1.55
C PHE A 33 1.76 6.88 -1.80
N THR A 34 0.51 6.42 -1.79
CA THR A 34 -0.66 7.28 -2.00
C THR A 34 -1.58 7.24 -0.79
N ASP A 35 -2.21 8.37 -0.47
CA ASP A 35 -3.18 8.45 0.63
C ASP A 35 -4.31 7.43 0.44
N ALA A 36 -4.80 7.26 -0.80
CA ALA A 36 -5.85 6.30 -1.12
C ALA A 36 -5.41 4.84 -0.89
N GLY A 37 -4.19 4.49 -1.29
CA GLY A 37 -3.66 3.14 -1.08
C GLY A 37 -3.36 2.84 0.39
N LEU A 38 -2.86 3.82 1.14
CA LEU A 38 -2.68 3.71 2.59
C LEU A 38 -4.03 3.58 3.32
N ALA A 39 -5.05 4.34 2.92
CA ALA A 39 -6.40 4.23 3.50
C ALA A 39 -7.05 2.85 3.22
N ARG A 40 -6.85 2.30 2.02
CA ARG A 40 -7.30 0.94 1.68
C ARG A 40 -6.58 -0.11 2.53
N LEU A 41 -5.25 -0.02 2.64
CA LEU A 41 -4.44 -0.92 3.47
C LEU A 41 -4.90 -0.89 4.93
N ASP A 42 -5.18 0.30 5.44
CA ASP A 42 -5.66 0.47 6.81
C ASP A 42 -7.02 -0.17 7.04
N GLY A 43 -7.96 0.00 6.10
CA GLY A 43 -9.27 -0.64 6.15
C GLY A 43 -9.18 -2.17 6.08
N ASP A 44 -8.33 -2.72 5.21
CA ASP A 44 -8.08 -4.16 5.13
C ASP A 44 -7.45 -4.70 6.42
N PHE A 45 -6.54 -3.96 7.04
CA PHE A 45 -5.93 -4.32 8.31
C PHE A 45 -6.95 -4.32 9.46
N LEU A 46 -7.78 -3.28 9.57
CA LEU A 46 -8.84 -3.20 10.58
C LEU A 46 -9.87 -4.33 10.41
N ARG A 47 -10.24 -4.66 9.17
CA ARG A 47 -11.12 -5.80 8.89
C ARG A 47 -10.50 -7.12 9.30
N TYR A 48 -9.24 -7.37 8.93
CA TYR A 48 -8.51 -8.58 9.36
C TYR A 48 -8.42 -8.69 10.87
N LEU A 49 -8.15 -7.58 11.57
CA LEU A 49 -8.14 -7.53 13.02
C LEU A 49 -9.52 -7.86 13.59
N GLY A 50 -10.59 -7.22 13.10
CA GLY A 50 -11.96 -7.46 13.58
C GLY A 50 -12.47 -8.87 13.32
N GLU A 51 -12.05 -9.51 12.22
CA GLU A 51 -12.35 -10.92 11.92
C GLU A 51 -11.71 -11.89 12.93
N ARG A 52 -10.58 -11.50 13.55
CA ARG A 52 -9.86 -12.32 14.54
C ARG A 52 -10.22 -11.98 15.98
N ASP A 53 -10.33 -10.69 16.26
CA ASP A 53 -10.65 -10.12 17.56
C ASP A 53 -11.31 -8.75 17.35
N ALA A 54 -12.64 -8.74 17.47
CA ALA A 54 -13.45 -7.53 17.34
C ALA A 54 -13.03 -6.44 18.34
N GLY A 55 -12.66 -6.84 19.57
CA GLY A 55 -12.24 -5.88 20.60
C GLY A 55 -10.92 -5.21 20.28
N LEU A 56 -10.00 -5.94 19.64
CA LEU A 56 -8.71 -5.38 19.21
C LEU A 56 -8.87 -4.40 18.03
N GLY A 57 -9.75 -4.71 17.08
CA GLY A 57 -10.08 -3.80 15.97
C GLY A 57 -10.69 -2.48 16.47
N ASP A 58 -11.69 -2.57 17.34
CA ASP A 58 -12.36 -1.40 17.94
C ASP A 58 -11.39 -0.58 18.81
N GLY A 59 -10.59 -1.25 19.63
CA GLY A 59 -9.59 -0.59 20.48
C GLY A 59 -8.51 0.16 19.68
N LEU A 60 -8.04 -0.41 18.57
CA LEU A 60 -7.08 0.27 17.70
C LEU A 60 -7.69 1.53 17.06
N LEU A 61 -8.95 1.46 16.63
CA LEU A 61 -9.65 2.60 16.06
C LEU A 61 -9.83 3.72 17.10
N ALA A 62 -10.30 3.38 18.30
CA ALA A 62 -10.46 4.31 19.41
C ALA A 62 -9.12 4.97 19.82
N TYR A 63 -8.03 4.19 19.84
CA TYR A 63 -6.70 4.70 20.12
C TYR A 63 -6.23 5.74 19.09
N ARG A 64 -6.44 5.48 17.80
CA ARG A 64 -6.06 6.41 16.72
C ARG A 64 -6.87 7.70 16.74
N LEU A 65 -8.14 7.61 17.14
CA LEU A 65 -9.00 8.77 17.35
C LEU A 65 -8.67 9.53 18.65
N GLY A 66 -7.75 9.01 19.47
CA GLY A 66 -7.36 9.60 20.75
C GLY A 66 -8.43 9.48 21.83
N THR A 67 -9.45 8.64 21.62
CA THR A 67 -10.55 8.45 22.56
C THR A 67 -10.23 7.43 23.63
N GLU A 68 -9.21 6.59 23.41
CA GLU A 68 -8.80 5.53 24.32
C GLU A 68 -7.28 5.36 24.35
N VAL A 69 -6.75 4.83 25.45
CA VAL A 69 -5.34 4.45 25.57
C VAL A 69 -5.27 2.94 25.63
N LEU A 70 -4.60 2.32 24.65
CA LEU A 70 -4.36 0.88 24.67
C LEU A 70 -3.47 0.51 25.86
N ASP A 71 -3.87 -0.54 26.59
CA ASP A 71 -3.05 -1.15 27.62
C ASP A 71 -1.86 -1.93 27.02
N GLY A 72 -0.94 -2.37 27.89
CA GLY A 72 0.27 -3.06 27.44
C GLY A 72 -0.01 -4.36 26.70
N GLN A 73 -1.08 -5.07 27.06
CA GLN A 73 -1.48 -6.33 26.43
C GLN A 73 -2.01 -6.09 25.01
N SER A 74 -2.89 -5.11 24.84
CA SER A 74 -3.49 -4.74 23.55
C SER A 74 -2.43 -4.18 22.60
N ARG A 75 -1.49 -3.38 23.11
CA ARG A 75 -0.32 -2.93 22.32
C ARG A 75 0.54 -4.09 21.84
N SER A 76 0.78 -5.07 22.72
CA SER A 76 1.56 -6.26 22.36
C SER A 76 0.85 -7.10 21.30
N ALA A 77 -0.46 -7.29 21.44
CA ALA A 77 -1.29 -8.04 20.50
C ALA A 77 -1.28 -7.44 19.08
N LEU A 78 -1.18 -6.11 18.95
CA LEU A 78 -1.03 -5.43 17.66
C LEU A 78 0.33 -5.68 16.98
N LEU A 79 1.39 -5.97 17.74
CA LEU A 79 2.75 -6.15 17.22
C LEU A 79 3.07 -7.61 16.89
N LEU A 80 2.39 -8.55 17.54
CA LEU A 80 2.72 -9.99 17.52
C LEU A 80 1.63 -10.86 16.86
N GLY A 81 0.53 -10.24 16.38
CA GLY A 81 -0.66 -10.92 15.81
C GLY A 81 -0.52 -11.40 14.37
#